data_AF-A0A314YHX3-F1
#
_entry.id   AF-A0A314YHX3-F1
#
_cell.length_a   1.000
_cell.length_b   1.000
_cell.length_c   1.000
_cell.angle_alpha   90.00
_cell.angle_beta   90.00
_cell.angle_gamma   90.00
#
_symmetry.space_group_name_H-M   'P 1'
#
loop_
_entity.id
_entity.type
_entity.pdbx_description
1 polymer ?
#
loop_
_entity_poly.entity_id
_entity_poly.type
_entity_poly.pdbx_seq_one_letter_code
_entity_poly.pdbx_strand_id
1 'polypeptide(L)'
;MTESNAKDHSLLENRDDHKEKADNVGKQTLSGNKNNDKLLASSIQGKLRQESPLPDQTCIYRVPHKLFRHNEEAFVPSLVSIGPYHHGEKKLQAMEEMKLWYLRSLIERIPNQNPSLETFVSTIRSMEQFCRDCYDEKFDDLSSDRFVEMMVVDGCFIIELFRRHNLGTGTTIQF
;
A
#
# COMPACT_ATOMS: atom_id res chain seq x y z
N MET A 1 -61.68 57.53 46.57
CA MET A 1 -61.59 56.06 46.68
C MET A 1 -60.09 55.75 46.81
N THR A 2 -59.51 55.92 48.01
CA THR A 2 -59.39 54.91 49.11
C THR A 2 -58.54 53.73 48.64
N GLU A 3 -57.40 53.34 49.22
CA GLU A 3 -56.69 53.58 50.50
C GLU A 3 -55.21 53.18 50.24
N SER A 4 -54.21 54.00 50.54
CA SER A 4 -53.35 53.93 51.73
C SER A 4 -53.11 52.53 52.33
N ASN A 5 -51.86 52.07 52.41
CA ASN A 5 -51.25 51.93 53.74
C ASN A 5 -49.72 51.82 53.71
N ALA A 6 -49.13 52.55 54.65
CA ALA A 6 -47.72 52.56 54.99
C ALA A 6 -47.31 51.27 55.73
N LYS A 7 -46.01 51.01 55.79
CA LYS A 7 -45.40 50.46 57.01
C LYS A 7 -43.94 50.87 57.12
N ASP A 8 -43.75 51.75 58.08
CA ASP A 8 -42.50 52.18 58.69
C ASP A 8 -42.23 51.30 59.92
N HIS A 9 -41.01 51.40 60.47
CA HIS A 9 -40.53 50.86 61.76
C HIS A 9 -40.33 49.33 61.90
N SER A 10 -39.26 48.78 62.48
CA SER A 10 -37.96 49.27 62.96
C SER A 10 -37.14 48.06 63.47
N LEU A 11 -35.81 48.13 63.29
CA LEU A 11 -34.71 47.64 64.13
C LEU A 11 -34.94 46.46 65.09
N LEU A 12 -34.06 45.45 65.05
CA LEU A 12 -33.09 45.16 66.12
C LEU A 12 -32.09 44.07 65.71
N GLU A 13 -30.83 44.31 66.08
CA GLU A 13 -29.64 43.47 65.99
C GLU A 13 -29.83 42.06 66.59
N ASN A 14 -29.16 41.03 66.03
CA ASN A 14 -27.93 40.45 66.60
C ASN A 14 -27.60 39.05 66.01
N ARG A 15 -26.31 38.94 65.62
CA ARG A 15 -25.34 37.84 65.84
C ARG A 15 -25.55 36.46 65.18
N ASP A 16 -24.53 36.15 64.39
CA ASP A 16 -23.97 34.88 63.93
C ASP A 16 -24.42 33.59 64.64
N ASP A 17 -24.79 32.58 63.85
CA ASP A 17 -24.21 31.24 63.97
C ASP A 17 -24.41 30.42 62.68
N HIS A 18 -23.34 29.72 62.30
CA HIS A 18 -23.20 28.88 61.12
C HIS A 18 -24.27 27.78 60.99
N LYS A 19 -24.75 27.48 59.75
CA LYS A 19 -24.74 26.13 59.13
C LYS A 19 -25.39 26.09 57.72
N GLU A 20 -24.58 25.63 56.74
CA GLU A 20 -24.92 24.85 55.53
C GLU A 20 -26.01 25.31 54.53
N LYS A 21 -25.58 25.76 53.34
CA LYS A 21 -25.56 24.99 52.07
C LYS A 21 -25.60 25.95 50.87
N ALA A 22 -24.59 25.85 49.99
CA ALA A 22 -24.75 26.03 48.56
C ALA A 22 -23.47 25.55 47.84
N ASP A 23 -23.53 24.31 47.38
CA ASP A 23 -23.24 23.88 46.02
C ASP A 23 -21.86 24.20 45.42
N ASN A 24 -21.01 23.19 45.63
CA ASN A 24 -19.91 22.74 44.81
C ASN A 24 -20.28 22.67 43.31
N VAL A 25 -19.88 23.66 42.51
CA VAL A 25 -19.70 23.50 41.06
C VAL A 25 -18.39 24.15 40.65
N GLY A 26 -17.41 23.32 40.31
CA GLY A 26 -16.24 23.77 39.57
C GLY A 26 -14.93 23.28 40.16
N LYS A 27 -14.66 21.97 40.08
CA LYS A 27 -13.31 21.39 39.97
C LYS A 27 -13.36 19.88 39.83
N GLN A 28 -14.03 19.34 38.81
CA GLN A 28 -13.86 17.92 38.45
C GLN A 28 -14.36 17.68 37.04
N THR A 29 -13.44 17.62 36.07
CA THR A 29 -13.61 16.81 34.83
C THR A 29 -12.38 16.71 33.93
N LEU A 30 -11.29 17.46 34.18
CA LEU A 30 -10.09 17.36 33.34
C LEU A 30 -9.08 16.27 33.75
N SER A 31 -9.22 15.69 34.94
CA SER A 31 -8.23 14.75 35.50
C SER A 31 -8.59 13.26 35.32
N GLY A 32 -9.86 12.93 35.08
CA GLY A 32 -10.32 11.53 34.94
C GLY A 32 -10.02 10.92 33.57
N ASN A 33 -10.06 11.71 32.50
CA ASN A 33 -9.81 11.23 31.13
C ASN A 33 -8.35 10.91 30.84
N LYS A 34 -7.40 11.72 31.36
CA LYS A 34 -5.97 11.52 31.08
C LYS A 34 -5.45 10.14 31.50
N ASN A 35 -5.97 9.60 32.61
CA ASN A 35 -5.57 8.28 33.10
C ASN A 35 -6.18 7.16 32.24
N ASN A 36 -7.41 7.33 31.78
CA ASN A 36 -8.09 6.34 30.92
C ASN A 36 -7.48 6.31 29.51
N ASP A 37 -7.17 7.47 28.94
CA ASP A 37 -6.50 7.59 27.64
C ASP A 37 -5.11 6.95 27.68
N LYS A 38 -4.38 7.15 28.78
CA LYS A 38 -3.07 6.52 29.00
C LYS A 38 -3.16 5.00 29.10
N LEU A 39 -4.14 4.47 29.81
CA LEU A 39 -4.36 3.02 29.92
C LEU A 39 -4.78 2.40 28.59
N LEU A 40 -5.64 3.08 27.83
CA LEU A 40 -6.05 2.65 26.50
C LEU A 40 -4.86 2.64 25.53
N ALA A 41 -4.03 3.69 25.54
CA ALA A 41 -2.82 3.77 24.74
C ALA A 41 -1.84 2.62 25.04
N SER A 42 -1.57 2.33 26.32
CA SER A 42 -0.71 1.20 26.71
C SER A 42 -1.30 -0.16 26.29
N SER A 43 -2.62 -0.33 26.38
CA SER A 43 -3.30 -1.55 25.91
C SER A 43 -3.20 -1.71 24.39
N ILE A 44 -3.38 -0.63 23.63
CA ILE A 44 -3.23 -0.63 22.17
C ILE A 44 -1.77 -0.94 21.82
N GLN A 45 -0.80 -0.33 22.51
CA GLN A 45 0.62 -0.54 22.25
C GLN A 45 1.06 -1.97 22.52
N GLY A 46 0.49 -2.64 23.53
CA GLY A 46 0.70 -4.07 23.75
C GLY A 46 0.09 -4.99 22.68
N LYS A 47 -0.83 -4.47 21.85
CA LYS A 47 -1.44 -5.20 20.71
C LYS A 47 -0.77 -4.89 19.37
N LEU A 48 0.10 -3.86 19.31
CA LEU A 48 0.83 -3.55 18.08
C LEU A 48 1.86 -4.65 17.82
N ARG A 49 1.88 -5.16 16.59
CA ARG A 49 2.92 -6.09 16.14
C ARG A 49 4.23 -5.31 16.00
N GLN A 50 5.34 -5.90 16.47
CA GLN A 50 6.66 -5.30 16.31
C GLN A 50 7.21 -5.47 14.90
N GLU A 51 6.79 -6.53 14.21
CA GLU A 51 7.23 -6.86 12.85
C GLU A 51 6.04 -6.85 11.89
N SER A 52 6.35 -6.56 10.63
CA SER A 52 5.40 -6.72 9.54
C SER A 52 4.94 -8.18 9.47
N PRO A 53 3.64 -8.45 9.27
CA PRO A 53 3.19 -9.80 8.97
C PRO A 53 3.61 -10.27 7.57
N LEU A 54 4.13 -9.37 6.74
CA LEU A 54 4.60 -9.66 5.38
C LEU A 54 6.11 -9.92 5.38
N PRO A 55 6.60 -10.85 4.54
CA PRO A 55 8.04 -11.04 4.36
C PRO A 55 8.72 -9.73 3.94
N ASP A 56 9.91 -9.47 4.47
CA ASP A 56 10.66 -8.23 4.21
C ASP A 56 10.95 -7.96 2.72
N GLN A 57 10.86 -9.00 1.89
CA GLN A 57 11.18 -8.96 0.46
C GLN A 57 9.96 -8.75 -0.43
N THR A 58 8.73 -8.88 0.11
CA THR A 58 7.50 -8.81 -0.67
C THR A 58 7.17 -7.36 -1.06
N CYS A 59 7.18 -7.06 -2.34
CA CYS A 59 6.97 -5.72 -2.89
C CYS A 59 6.02 -5.66 -4.09
N ILE A 60 5.58 -6.81 -4.60
CA ILE A 60 4.63 -6.96 -5.70
C ILE A 60 3.40 -7.69 -5.14
N TYR A 61 2.24 -7.05 -5.23
CA TYR A 61 1.03 -7.52 -4.59
C TYR A 61 -0.08 -7.79 -5.59
N ARG A 62 -0.79 -8.89 -5.40
CA ARG A 62 -2.04 -9.17 -6.10
C ARG A 62 -3.06 -8.13 -5.68
N VAL A 63 -3.81 -7.59 -6.65
CA VAL A 63 -4.89 -6.66 -6.34
C VAL A 63 -5.97 -7.39 -5.51
N PRO A 64 -6.32 -6.88 -4.31
CA PRO A 64 -7.35 -7.50 -3.49
C PRO A 64 -8.68 -7.62 -4.25
N HIS A 65 -9.30 -8.80 -4.19
CA HIS A 65 -10.54 -9.12 -4.92
C HIS A 65 -11.68 -8.10 -4.70
N LYS A 66 -11.72 -7.46 -3.53
CA LYS A 66 -12.70 -6.38 -3.28
C LYS A 66 -12.46 -5.18 -4.20
N LEU A 67 -11.23 -4.74 -4.41
CA LEU A 67 -10.90 -3.64 -5.32
C LEU A 67 -11.08 -4.06 -6.77
N PHE A 68 -10.62 -5.27 -7.10
CA PHE A 68 -10.73 -5.85 -8.44
C PHE A 68 -12.17 -5.79 -8.97
N ARG A 69 -13.15 -6.28 -8.20
CA ARG A 69 -14.56 -6.32 -8.62
C ARG A 69 -15.21 -4.96 -8.91
N HIS A 70 -14.66 -3.86 -8.42
CA HIS A 70 -15.23 -2.53 -8.69
C HIS A 70 -14.80 -1.99 -10.05
N ASN A 71 -13.63 -2.41 -10.56
CA ASN A 71 -13.11 -2.00 -11.85
C ASN A 71 -12.03 -2.98 -12.33
N GLU A 72 -12.44 -4.11 -12.89
CA GLU A 72 -11.51 -5.16 -13.32
C GLU A 72 -10.56 -4.66 -14.42
N GLU A 73 -11.07 -3.86 -15.36
CA GLU A 73 -10.31 -3.32 -16.50
C GLU A 73 -9.16 -2.41 -16.09
N ALA A 74 -9.23 -1.77 -14.92
CA ALA A 74 -8.13 -0.96 -14.40
C ALA A 74 -6.94 -1.80 -13.89
N PHE A 75 -7.14 -3.09 -13.64
CA PHE A 75 -6.14 -3.96 -13.02
C PHE A 75 -5.65 -5.06 -13.94
N VAL A 76 -6.46 -5.49 -14.92
CA VAL A 76 -6.02 -6.48 -15.90
C VAL A 76 -5.36 -5.77 -17.08
N PRO A 77 -4.10 -6.10 -17.44
CA PRO A 77 -3.45 -5.49 -18.59
C PRO A 77 -4.24 -5.74 -19.88
N SER A 78 -4.24 -4.72 -20.74
CA SER A 78 -4.88 -4.76 -22.07
C SER A 78 -3.92 -5.17 -23.19
N LEU A 79 -2.62 -4.88 -23.02
CA LEU A 79 -1.62 -5.06 -24.06
C LEU A 79 -0.57 -6.11 -23.70
N VAL A 80 0.16 -5.91 -22.60
CA VAL A 80 1.33 -6.74 -22.24
C VAL A 80 1.25 -7.22 -20.80
N SER A 81 1.55 -8.51 -20.57
CA SER A 81 1.82 -9.04 -19.24
C SER A 81 3.31 -8.93 -18.92
N ILE A 82 3.63 -8.50 -17.70
CA ILE A 82 4.97 -8.54 -17.12
C ILE A 82 4.89 -9.34 -15.83
N GLY A 83 5.68 -10.41 -15.75
CA GLY A 83 5.67 -11.35 -14.64
C GLY A 83 4.47 -12.31 -14.64
N PRO A 84 4.33 -13.08 -13.56
CA PRO A 84 3.47 -14.27 -13.49
C PRO A 84 1.95 -13.99 -13.45
N TYR A 85 1.49 -12.86 -12.91
CA TYR A 85 0.06 -12.70 -12.57
C TYR A 85 -0.90 -12.79 -13.77
N HIS A 86 -0.46 -12.32 -14.94
CA HIS A 86 -1.26 -12.29 -16.17
C HIS A 86 -0.60 -13.05 -17.32
N HIS A 87 0.44 -13.85 -17.02
CA HIS A 87 1.20 -14.55 -18.04
C HIS A 87 0.36 -15.64 -18.72
N GLY A 88 0.48 -15.75 -20.06
CA GLY A 88 -0.20 -16.77 -20.84
C GLY A 88 -1.70 -16.52 -21.09
N GLU A 89 -2.25 -15.39 -20.65
CA GLU A 89 -3.62 -15.00 -21.01
C GLU A 89 -3.77 -14.85 -22.53
N LYS A 90 -4.79 -15.48 -23.12
CA LYS A 90 -4.98 -15.53 -24.59
C LYS A 90 -4.98 -14.14 -25.24
N LYS A 91 -5.55 -13.14 -24.58
CA LYS A 91 -5.63 -11.76 -25.09
C LYS A 91 -4.26 -11.06 -25.15
N LEU A 92 -3.26 -11.56 -24.43
CA LEU A 92 -1.91 -10.99 -24.33
C LEU A 92 -0.88 -11.76 -25.16
N GLN A 93 -1.27 -12.88 -25.78
CA GLN A 93 -0.36 -13.78 -26.49
C GLN A 93 0.42 -13.08 -27.62
N ALA A 94 -0.21 -12.15 -28.34
CA ALA A 94 0.47 -11.38 -29.39
C ALA A 94 1.67 -10.60 -28.84
N MET A 95 1.55 -10.08 -27.61
CA MET A 95 2.68 -9.40 -26.97
C MET A 95 3.73 -10.37 -26.42
N GLU A 96 3.37 -11.59 -26.04
CA GLU A 96 4.37 -12.62 -25.69
C GLU A 96 5.32 -12.92 -26.86
N GLU A 97 4.79 -13.02 -28.08
CA GLU A 97 5.60 -13.19 -29.30
C GLU A 97 6.48 -11.96 -29.58
N MET A 98 5.93 -10.76 -29.39
CA MET A 98 6.70 -9.52 -29.54
C MET A 98 7.84 -9.44 -28.52
N LYS A 99 7.64 -9.87 -27.26
CA LYS A 99 8.71 -9.87 -26.26
C LYS A 99 9.89 -10.76 -26.68
N LEU A 100 9.63 -11.92 -27.25
CA LEU A 100 10.68 -12.79 -27.82
C LEU A 100 11.44 -12.12 -28.96
N TRP A 101 10.74 -11.38 -29.83
CA TRP A 101 11.39 -10.60 -30.88
C TRP A 101 12.28 -9.47 -30.33
N TYR A 102 11.86 -8.81 -29.24
CA TYR A 102 12.67 -7.81 -28.54
C TYR A 102 13.91 -8.44 -27.91
N LEU A 103 13.78 -9.59 -27.25
CA LEU A 103 14.91 -10.35 -26.71
C LEU A 103 15.92 -10.69 -27.82
N ARG A 104 15.45 -11.23 -28.95
CA ARG A 104 16.31 -11.52 -30.11
C ARG A 104 17.04 -10.27 -30.58
N SER A 105 16.31 -9.17 -30.75
CA SER A 105 16.89 -7.90 -31.22
C SER A 105 17.93 -7.34 -30.24
N LEU A 106 17.72 -7.53 -28.94
CA LEU A 106 18.67 -7.13 -27.91
C LEU A 106 19.97 -7.94 -28.04
N ILE A 107 19.86 -9.27 -28.17
CA ILE A 107 21.02 -10.18 -28.31
C ILE A 107 21.80 -9.88 -29.59
N GLU A 108 21.12 -9.70 -30.71
CA GLU A 108 21.77 -9.41 -32.01
C GLU A 108 22.54 -8.07 -31.99
N ARG A 109 22.16 -7.14 -31.10
CA ARG A 109 22.84 -5.85 -30.93
C ARG A 109 24.11 -5.95 -30.08
N ILE A 110 24.25 -6.97 -29.25
CA ILE A 110 25.38 -7.11 -28.33
C ILE A 110 26.61 -7.56 -29.13
N PRO A 111 27.72 -6.78 -29.12
CA PRO A 111 28.95 -7.18 -29.81
C PRO A 111 29.43 -8.54 -29.31
N ASN A 112 29.75 -9.44 -30.23
CA ASN A 112 30.21 -10.80 -29.93
C ASN A 112 29.23 -11.63 -29.07
N GLN A 113 27.97 -11.20 -28.92
CA GLN A 113 26.95 -11.86 -28.08
C GLN A 113 27.43 -12.06 -26.63
N ASN A 114 28.17 -11.09 -26.09
CA ASN A 114 28.60 -11.07 -24.69
C ASN A 114 28.04 -9.83 -23.96
N PRO A 115 27.10 -9.98 -23.01
CA PRO A 115 26.59 -11.25 -22.46
C PRO A 115 25.73 -12.06 -23.44
N SER A 116 25.77 -13.38 -23.32
CA SER A 116 24.98 -14.30 -24.15
C SER A 116 23.61 -14.59 -23.52
N LEU A 117 22.71 -15.26 -24.26
CA LEU A 117 21.43 -15.72 -23.70
C LEU A 117 21.64 -16.62 -22.47
N GLU A 118 22.67 -17.47 -22.49
CA GLU A 118 23.04 -18.31 -21.35
C GLU A 118 23.44 -17.47 -20.13
N THR A 119 24.14 -16.34 -20.35
CA THR A 119 24.46 -15.39 -19.28
C THR A 119 23.19 -14.81 -18.65
N PHE A 120 22.18 -14.45 -19.45
CA PHE A 120 20.92 -13.95 -18.92
C PHE A 120 20.18 -15.03 -18.12
N VAL A 121 20.05 -16.23 -18.67
CA VAL A 121 19.37 -17.36 -18.01
C VAL A 121 20.06 -17.71 -16.69
N SER A 122 21.39 -17.85 -16.67
CA SER A 122 22.14 -18.18 -15.45
C SER A 122 22.06 -17.06 -14.40
N THR A 123 22.11 -15.79 -14.83
CA THR A 123 21.96 -14.64 -13.93
C THR A 123 20.59 -14.65 -13.27
N ILE A 124 19.50 -14.74 -14.04
CA ILE A 124 18.13 -14.78 -13.49
C ILE A 124 17.90 -16.02 -12.64
N ARG A 125 18.41 -17.19 -13.05
CA ARG A 125 18.30 -18.42 -12.27
C ARG A 125 18.94 -18.28 -10.89
N SER A 126 20.09 -17.63 -10.77
CA SER A 126 20.75 -17.39 -9.48
C SER A 126 19.96 -16.49 -8.51
N MET A 127 19.05 -15.64 -9.04
CA MET A 127 18.20 -14.74 -8.27
C MET A 127 16.73 -15.17 -8.24
N GLU A 128 16.40 -16.35 -8.77
CA GLU A 128 15.02 -16.80 -8.94
C GLU A 128 14.22 -16.72 -7.64
N GLN A 129 14.77 -17.27 -6.55
CA GLN A 129 14.08 -17.30 -5.26
C GLN A 129 13.80 -15.91 -4.74
N PHE A 130 14.78 -15.01 -4.82
CA PHE A 130 14.62 -13.60 -4.46
C PHE A 130 13.50 -12.94 -5.28
N CYS A 131 13.48 -13.16 -6.60
CA CYS A 131 12.43 -12.65 -7.47
C CYS A 131 11.05 -13.21 -7.13
N ARG A 132 10.94 -14.49 -6.75
CA ARG A 132 9.68 -15.11 -6.31
C ARG A 132 9.20 -14.52 -4.99
N ASP A 133 10.10 -14.24 -4.07
CA ASP A 133 9.78 -13.67 -2.75
C ASP A 133 9.35 -12.20 -2.81
N CYS A 134 9.63 -11.52 -3.93
CA CYS A 134 9.05 -10.21 -4.23
C CYS A 134 7.52 -10.25 -4.43
N TYR A 135 6.93 -11.38 -4.79
CA TYR A 135 5.48 -11.52 -4.96
C TYR A 135 4.80 -11.98 -3.67
N ASP A 136 3.60 -11.47 -3.41
CA ASP A 136 2.78 -11.87 -2.26
C ASP A 136 2.13 -13.26 -2.42
N GLU A 137 2.02 -13.75 -3.66
CA GLU A 137 1.53 -15.08 -4.00
C GLU A 137 2.69 -16.06 -4.20
N LYS A 138 2.45 -17.33 -3.84
CA LYS A 138 3.34 -18.44 -4.19
C LYS A 138 2.86 -19.09 -5.49
N PHE A 139 3.80 -19.44 -6.35
CA PHE A 139 3.52 -20.01 -7.68
C PHE A 139 3.96 -21.48 -7.72
N ASP A 140 3.29 -22.33 -6.94
CA ASP A 140 3.67 -23.74 -6.75
C ASP A 140 3.54 -24.56 -8.05
N ASP A 141 2.60 -24.20 -8.92
CA ASP A 141 2.40 -24.83 -10.23
C ASP A 141 3.36 -24.31 -11.32
N LEU A 142 4.14 -23.26 -11.04
CA LEU A 142 5.04 -22.63 -12.00
C LEU A 142 6.48 -23.12 -11.81
N SER A 143 6.92 -23.99 -12.72
CA SER A 143 8.27 -24.56 -12.69
C SER A 143 9.36 -23.49 -12.74
N SER A 144 10.54 -23.83 -12.20
CA SER A 144 11.72 -22.94 -12.20
C SER A 144 12.08 -22.49 -13.62
N ASP A 145 12.17 -23.43 -14.57
CA ASP A 145 12.52 -23.08 -15.95
C ASP A 145 11.52 -22.12 -16.60
N ARG A 146 10.21 -22.33 -16.38
CA ARG A 146 9.16 -21.44 -16.90
C ARG A 146 9.25 -20.05 -16.28
N PHE A 147 9.51 -19.96 -14.98
CA PHE A 147 9.65 -18.69 -14.30
C PHE A 147 10.90 -17.92 -14.77
N VAL A 148 12.04 -18.61 -14.87
CA VAL A 148 13.30 -18.02 -15.35
C VAL A 148 13.16 -17.56 -16.81
N GLU A 149 12.56 -18.38 -17.68
CA GLU A 149 12.28 -18.02 -19.07
C GLU A 149 11.45 -16.72 -19.13
N MET A 150 10.33 -16.67 -18.41
CA MET A 150 9.46 -15.49 -18.36
C MET A 150 10.21 -14.25 -17.87
N MET A 151 10.98 -14.35 -16.78
CA MET A 151 11.72 -13.20 -16.26
C MET A 151 12.81 -12.69 -17.21
N VAL A 152 13.50 -13.60 -17.92
CA VAL A 152 14.49 -13.22 -18.95
C VAL A 152 13.80 -12.49 -20.11
N VAL A 153 12.70 -13.06 -20.63
CA VAL A 153 11.95 -12.49 -21.76
C VAL A 153 11.37 -11.13 -21.40
N ASP A 154 10.73 -11.01 -20.24
CA ASP A 154 10.10 -9.78 -19.78
C ASP A 154 11.13 -8.69 -19.47
N GLY A 155 12.20 -9.03 -18.75
CA GLY A 155 13.28 -8.10 -18.44
C GLY A 155 13.97 -7.57 -19.69
N CYS A 156 14.28 -8.45 -20.65
CA CYS A 156 14.90 -8.04 -21.91
C CYS A 156 13.96 -7.21 -22.78
N PHE A 157 12.66 -7.52 -22.80
CA PHE A 157 11.65 -6.71 -23.47
C PHE A 157 11.66 -5.28 -22.92
N ILE A 158 11.59 -5.11 -21.59
CA ILE A 158 11.59 -3.79 -20.95
C ILE A 158 12.86 -3.01 -21.30
N ILE A 159 14.03 -3.65 -21.20
CA ILE A 159 15.31 -3.02 -21.53
C ILE A 159 15.32 -2.54 -22.98
N GLU A 160 14.99 -3.41 -23.94
CA GLU A 160 15.04 -3.07 -25.37
C GLU A 160 13.93 -2.07 -25.76
N LEU A 161 12.76 -2.11 -25.11
CA LEU A 161 11.69 -1.12 -25.27
C LEU A 161 12.19 0.28 -24.92
N PHE A 162 12.78 0.45 -23.74
CA PHE A 162 13.32 1.75 -23.34
C PHE A 162 14.50 2.19 -24.19
N ARG A 163 15.37 1.27 -24.62
CA ARG A 163 16.49 1.59 -25.52
C ARG A 163 16.02 2.14 -26.86
N ARG A 164 15.01 1.52 -27.47
CA ARG A 164 14.44 1.98 -28.75
C ARG A 164 13.75 3.32 -28.60
N HIS A 165 13.07 3.55 -27.48
CA HIS A 165 12.44 4.83 -27.20
C HIS A 165 13.49 5.95 -26.99
N ASN A 166 14.59 5.66 -26.29
CA ASN A 166 15.64 6.64 -26.02
C ASN A 166 16.58 6.91 -27.23
N LEU A 167 16.60 6.03 -28.23
CA LEU A 167 17.36 6.20 -29.47
C LEU A 167 16.53 6.84 -30.60
N GLY A 168 15.23 7.07 -30.37
CA GLY A 168 14.34 7.78 -31.28
C GLY A 168 14.26 9.26 -30.91
N THR A 169 14.98 10.11 -31.64
CA THR A 169 14.55 11.51 -31.77
C THR A 169 13.17 11.50 -32.45
N GLY A 170 12.13 11.84 -31.69
CA GLY A 170 10.83 12.27 -32.21
C GLY A 170 9.88 11.21 -32.76
N THR A 171 9.34 10.32 -31.92
CA THR A 171 8.07 9.67 -32.26
C THR A 171 7.12 9.70 -31.07
N THR A 172 6.06 10.49 -31.22
CA THR A 172 4.92 10.55 -30.31
C THR A 172 4.20 9.20 -30.31
N ILE A 173 4.13 8.55 -29.15
CA ILE A 173 3.21 7.43 -28.93
C ILE A 173 1.83 8.05 -28.64
N GLN A 174 0.85 7.77 -29.49
CA GLN A 174 -0.55 7.97 -29.13
C GLN A 174 -1.04 6.69 -28.43
N PHE A 175 -1.56 6.85 -27.22
CA PHE A 175 -2.33 5.84 -26.50
C PHE A 175 -3.79 5.87 -26.97
#